data_AF-E8X6U9-F1
#
_entry.id   AF-E8X6U9-F1
#
_cell.length_a   1.000
_cell.length_b   1.000
_cell.length_c   1.000
_cell.angle_alpha   90.00
_cell.angle_beta   90.00
_cell.angle_gamma   90.00
#
_symmetry.space_group_name_H-M   'P 1'
#
loop_
_entity.id
_entity.type
_entity.pdbx_description
1 polymer ?
#
loop_
_entity_poly.entity_id
_entity_poly.type
_entity_poly.pdbx_seq_one_letter_code
_entity_poly.pdbx_strand_id
1 'polypeptide(L)'
;MLVGRMVAGLVLSLGLAAGSMQGQFVHTHKTEVLDGQSKPLLIRGTNLGDWFVPEGYMWHLPDTVQSPREIEGLVRELIGPTKATEFWHEYRQRYVMRADIHLLKQAGFNTVRVPFHYKFFETDDAEGFALVDRLLGWCRAEGLYVILDMHVAPGYQTGKNIDDSDGYPWLLKDEGEQAHAVAVWERIARHYKDDKTVIGYDLLNEPIPNYPKLKPLNELLEPLYKKLTVAIRRIDTKHMMIYGGAQWDGDFSVFGAPFDANALYTWHRYKAEPTEAAFKQYAAFRQRYQVPIYLGESGENTDAWIASFRAANEKANIGWTFWPYKKMSATTSPVSFAKPDGWDEVLAFAALQRGSVLAPERLKVRPEQGVLDRAFSSMLENIKAERCTVNEGYIHALLPDAPAELKVE
;
A
#
# COMPACT_ATOMS: atom_id res chain seq x y z
N MET A 1 -39.42 -28.57 -44.35
CA MET A 1 -38.37 -29.57 -44.06
C MET A 1 -37.09 -29.08 -44.74
N LEU A 2 -36.09 -28.44 -44.11
CA LEU A 2 -35.59 -28.56 -42.72
C LEU A 2 -35.27 -30.03 -42.36
N VAL A 3 -34.10 -30.48 -41.90
CA VAL A 3 -32.71 -29.95 -41.70
C VAL A 3 -31.77 -31.17 -41.90
N GLY A 4 -30.50 -31.12 -42.34
CA GLY A 4 -29.57 -30.06 -42.76
C GLY A 4 -28.17 -30.66 -43.05
N ARG A 5 -27.06 -29.95 -42.78
CA ARG A 5 -25.69 -30.51 -42.74
C ARG A 5 -24.89 -29.91 -41.58
N MET A 6 -24.31 -30.76 -40.73
CA MET A 6 -23.40 -30.35 -39.65
C MET A 6 -22.07 -29.86 -40.24
N VAL A 7 -21.65 -28.66 -39.84
CA VAL A 7 -20.27 -28.17 -40.02
C VAL A 7 -19.56 -28.33 -38.68
N ALA A 8 -18.49 -29.13 -38.66
CA ALA A 8 -17.63 -29.25 -37.48
C ALA A 8 -16.71 -28.02 -37.41
N GLY A 9 -17.05 -27.09 -36.51
CA GLY A 9 -16.21 -25.92 -36.23
C GLY A 9 -14.98 -26.32 -35.42
N LEU A 10 -13.79 -26.11 -35.98
CA LEU A 10 -12.52 -26.29 -35.27
C LEU A 10 -12.32 -25.09 -34.33
N VAL A 11 -12.64 -25.26 -33.04
CA VAL A 11 -12.39 -24.23 -32.02
C VAL A 11 -10.88 -24.20 -31.74
N LEU A 12 -10.18 -23.22 -32.31
CA LEU A 12 -8.85 -22.85 -31.82
C LEU A 12 -9.02 -22.16 -30.46
N SER A 13 -8.79 -22.91 -29.39
CA SER A 13 -8.56 -22.34 -28.06
C SER A 13 -7.22 -21.59 -28.07
N LEU A 14 -7.30 -20.27 -28.30
CA LEU A 14 -6.21 -19.33 -28.03
C LEU A 14 -5.95 -19.30 -26.52
N GLY A 15 -5.11 -20.23 -26.06
CA GLY A 15 -4.55 -20.17 -24.71
C GLY A 15 -3.73 -18.91 -24.57
N LEU A 16 -4.21 -17.96 -23.77
CA LEU A 16 -3.40 -16.86 -23.27
C LEU A 16 -2.24 -17.48 -22.48
N ALA A 17 -1.06 -17.53 -23.11
CA ALA A 17 0.15 -17.95 -22.44
C ALA A 17 0.47 -16.94 -21.34
N ALA A 18 0.17 -17.29 -20.09
CA ALA A 18 0.64 -16.54 -18.93
C ALA A 18 2.16 -16.43 -19.04
N GLY A 19 2.65 -15.20 -19.26
CA GLY A 19 4.06 -14.93 -19.49
C GLY A 19 4.85 -15.29 -18.25
N SER A 20 5.51 -16.46 -18.27
CA SER A 20 6.31 -16.91 -17.15
C SER A 20 7.40 -15.88 -16.84
N MET A 21 7.61 -15.54 -15.57
CA MET A 21 8.70 -14.66 -15.11
C MET A 21 10.09 -15.33 -15.17
N GLN A 22 10.36 -16.03 -16.29
CA GLN A 22 11.66 -16.52 -16.71
C GLN A 22 12.42 -15.35 -17.35
N GLY A 23 12.90 -14.46 -16.49
CA GLY A 23 13.75 -13.32 -16.84
C GLY A 23 14.77 -13.02 -15.75
N GLN A 24 15.50 -11.91 -15.88
CA GLN A 24 16.21 -11.28 -14.78
C GLN A 24 15.22 -10.74 -13.72
N PHE A 25 15.73 -10.19 -12.62
CA PHE A 25 14.89 -9.39 -11.71
C PHE A 25 14.59 -8.03 -12.35
N VAL A 26 13.48 -7.41 -11.94
CA VAL A 26 13.20 -6.00 -12.27
C VAL A 26 14.31 -5.14 -11.66
N HIS A 27 14.85 -4.23 -12.45
CA HIS A 27 16.02 -3.44 -12.05
C HIS A 27 16.03 -2.05 -12.70
N THR A 28 16.80 -1.13 -12.14
CA THR A 28 16.93 0.23 -12.65
C THR A 28 18.08 0.35 -13.66
N HIS A 29 17.86 1.08 -14.75
CA HIS A 29 18.92 1.50 -15.65
C HIS A 29 18.79 2.99 -15.96
N LYS A 30 19.74 3.80 -15.51
CA LYS A 30 19.70 5.26 -15.59
C LYS A 30 18.36 5.79 -15.09
N THR A 31 17.58 6.44 -15.94
CA THR A 31 16.30 7.07 -15.61
C THR A 31 15.09 6.13 -15.72
N GLU A 32 15.29 4.84 -15.98
CA GLU A 32 14.24 3.85 -16.28
C GLU A 32 14.24 2.67 -15.29
N VAL A 33 13.06 2.06 -15.12
CA VAL A 33 12.91 0.73 -14.52
C VAL A 33 12.71 -0.25 -15.68
N LEU A 34 13.41 -1.38 -15.65
CA LEU A 34 13.38 -2.43 -16.68
C LEU A 34 12.82 -3.73 -16.12
N ASP A 35 12.00 -4.43 -16.92
CA ASP A 35 11.49 -5.76 -16.59
C ASP A 35 12.55 -6.87 -16.68
N GLY A 36 12.17 -8.10 -16.36
CA GLY A 36 13.05 -9.27 -16.45
C GLY A 36 13.52 -9.63 -17.87
N GLN A 37 12.99 -8.97 -18.90
CA GLN A 37 13.42 -9.06 -20.29
C GLN A 37 14.12 -7.78 -20.78
N SER A 38 14.54 -6.92 -19.84
CA SER A 38 15.23 -5.65 -20.06
C SER A 38 14.44 -4.62 -20.89
N LYS A 39 13.10 -4.70 -20.87
CA LYS A 39 12.21 -3.70 -21.50
C LYS A 39 11.75 -2.66 -20.48
N PRO A 40 11.50 -1.40 -20.88
CA PRO A 40 10.95 -0.38 -19.98
C PRO A 40 9.65 -0.82 -19.31
N LEU A 41 9.65 -0.85 -17.98
CA LEU A 41 8.50 -1.14 -17.13
C LEU A 41 7.99 0.16 -16.51
N LEU A 42 6.89 0.69 -17.06
CA LEU A 42 6.15 1.76 -16.42
C LEU A 42 5.23 1.15 -15.35
N ILE A 43 5.53 1.38 -14.07
CA ILE A 43 4.71 0.91 -12.96
C ILE A 43 3.33 1.59 -13.04
N ARG A 44 2.26 0.80 -13.01
CA ARG A 44 0.85 1.21 -13.00
C ARG A 44 0.13 0.37 -11.97
N GLY A 45 0.00 0.89 -10.76
CA GLY A 45 -0.45 0.12 -9.61
C GLY A 45 -1.43 0.84 -8.69
N THR A 46 -1.81 0.15 -7.63
CA THR A 46 -2.49 0.74 -6.48
C THR A 46 -1.89 0.21 -5.17
N ASN A 47 -2.15 0.92 -4.07
CA ASN A 47 -1.70 0.55 -2.74
C ASN A 47 -2.76 -0.33 -2.05
N LEU A 48 -2.34 -1.48 -1.51
CA LEU A 48 -3.16 -2.31 -0.62
C LEU A 48 -3.20 -1.74 0.80
N GLY A 49 -3.50 -0.44 0.91
CA GLY A 49 -3.75 0.25 2.17
C GLY A 49 -4.94 -0.35 2.92
N ASP A 50 -5.10 0.06 4.18
CA ASP A 50 -6.05 -0.51 5.16
C ASP A 50 -5.73 -1.94 5.64
N TRP A 51 -5.07 -2.78 4.80
CA TRP A 51 -4.94 -4.22 5.04
C TRP A 51 -4.07 -4.61 6.24
N PHE A 52 -2.78 -4.24 6.23
CA PHE A 52 -1.87 -4.39 7.37
C PHE A 52 -1.79 -3.12 8.23
N VAL A 53 -2.19 -1.99 7.66
CA VAL A 53 -2.14 -0.65 8.27
C VAL A 53 -3.53 -0.03 8.09
N PRO A 54 -4.49 -0.34 8.98
CA PRO A 54 -5.81 0.26 8.95
C PRO A 54 -5.73 1.76 9.28
N GLU A 55 -6.45 2.58 8.53
CA GLU A 55 -6.48 4.03 8.69
C GLU A 55 -7.90 4.55 8.99
N GLY A 56 -8.05 5.39 10.01
CA GLY A 56 -9.37 5.75 10.55
C GLY A 56 -10.35 6.30 9.51
N TYR A 57 -9.93 7.25 8.67
CA TYR A 57 -10.80 7.84 7.64
C TYR A 57 -11.31 6.82 6.61
N MET A 58 -10.57 5.72 6.35
CA MET A 58 -11.01 4.65 5.44
C MET A 58 -12.21 3.87 5.99
N TRP A 59 -12.42 3.92 7.32
CA TRP A 59 -13.54 3.33 8.05
C TRP A 59 -14.58 4.40 8.45
N HIS A 60 -14.41 5.63 7.96
CA HIS A 60 -15.11 6.86 8.39
C HIS A 60 -15.02 7.14 9.90
N LEU A 61 -13.99 6.61 10.57
CA LEU A 61 -13.76 6.89 11.98
C LEU A 61 -13.38 8.38 12.18
N PRO A 62 -13.80 8.97 13.31
CA PRO A 62 -13.51 10.37 13.64
C PRO A 62 -12.03 10.58 14.03
N ASP A 63 -11.58 11.84 14.05
CA ASP A 63 -10.19 12.24 14.36
C ASP A 63 -9.64 11.73 15.70
N THR A 64 -10.50 11.23 16.60
CA THR A 64 -10.14 10.57 17.88
C THR A 64 -9.63 9.13 17.73
N VAL A 65 -9.73 8.53 16.53
CA VAL A 65 -9.29 7.16 16.22
C VAL A 65 -8.82 7.12 14.76
N GLN A 66 -7.51 7.31 14.52
CA GLN A 66 -6.92 7.35 13.17
C GLN A 66 -5.76 6.37 12.95
N SER A 67 -4.98 6.03 13.99
CA SER A 67 -3.84 5.11 13.86
C SER A 67 -4.24 3.63 14.01
N PRO A 68 -3.45 2.67 13.48
CA PRO A 68 -3.69 1.24 13.68
C PRO A 68 -3.91 0.85 15.14
N ARG A 69 -3.09 1.31 16.08
CA ARG A 69 -3.22 1.07 17.53
C ARG A 69 -4.48 1.67 18.13
N GLU A 70 -4.88 2.85 17.67
CA GLU A 70 -6.13 3.48 18.13
C GLU A 70 -7.33 2.65 17.68
N ILE A 71 -7.35 2.20 16.42
CA ILE A 71 -8.40 1.35 15.84
C ILE A 71 -8.40 -0.03 16.52
N GLU A 72 -7.26 -0.71 16.63
CA GLU A 72 -7.10 -1.98 17.36
C GLU A 72 -7.58 -1.84 18.82
N GLY A 73 -7.24 -0.73 19.46
CA GLY A 73 -7.71 -0.37 20.78
C GLY A 73 -9.22 -0.17 20.84
N LEU A 74 -9.85 0.43 19.83
CA LEU A 74 -11.30 0.66 19.75
C LEU A 74 -12.04 -0.66 19.56
N VAL A 75 -11.59 -1.51 18.63
CA VAL A 75 -12.14 -2.86 18.41
C VAL A 75 -12.09 -3.65 19.73
N ARG A 76 -10.95 -3.66 20.43
CA ARG A 76 -10.80 -4.32 21.73
C ARG A 76 -11.73 -3.77 22.82
N GLU A 77 -12.03 -2.46 22.81
CA GLU A 77 -12.97 -1.81 23.74
C GLU A 77 -14.44 -2.20 23.46
N LEU A 78 -14.77 -2.43 22.19
CA LEU A 78 -16.14 -2.69 21.73
C LEU A 78 -16.53 -4.18 21.70
N ILE A 79 -15.66 -5.08 21.26
CA ILE A 79 -15.96 -6.53 21.19
C ILE A 79 -15.18 -7.39 22.19
N GLY A 80 -14.29 -6.78 22.98
CA GLY A 80 -13.46 -7.47 23.97
C GLY A 80 -12.24 -8.16 23.36
N PRO A 81 -11.29 -8.63 24.20
CA PRO A 81 -9.97 -9.07 23.72
C PRO A 81 -10.02 -10.28 22.78
N THR A 82 -10.74 -11.35 23.14
CA THR A 82 -10.78 -12.59 22.33
C THR A 82 -11.36 -12.34 20.94
N LYS A 83 -12.55 -11.74 20.86
CA LYS A 83 -13.19 -11.41 19.58
C LYS A 83 -12.40 -10.39 18.78
N ALA A 84 -11.68 -9.46 19.41
CA ALA A 84 -10.81 -8.53 18.69
C ALA A 84 -9.63 -9.25 18.04
N THR A 85 -8.98 -10.21 18.72
CA THR A 85 -7.93 -11.05 18.13
C THR A 85 -8.46 -11.86 16.94
N GLU A 86 -9.62 -12.50 17.09
CA GLU A 86 -10.30 -13.25 16.02
C GLU A 86 -10.68 -12.34 14.84
N PHE A 87 -11.28 -11.17 15.12
CA PHE A 87 -11.65 -10.18 14.11
C PHE A 87 -10.44 -9.72 13.29
N TRP A 88 -9.32 -9.39 13.94
CA TRP A 88 -8.14 -8.89 13.24
C TRP A 88 -7.45 -9.95 12.38
N HIS A 89 -7.44 -11.21 12.81
CA HIS A 89 -7.06 -12.33 11.96
C HIS A 89 -7.98 -12.40 10.74
N GLU A 90 -9.29 -12.55 10.94
CA GLU A 90 -10.26 -12.69 9.85
C GLU A 90 -10.27 -11.50 8.90
N TYR A 91 -10.08 -10.28 9.40
CA TYR A 91 -9.95 -9.07 8.59
C TYR A 91 -8.78 -9.21 7.61
N ARG A 92 -7.57 -9.56 8.09
CA ARG A 92 -6.40 -9.78 7.22
C ARG A 92 -6.58 -10.97 6.28
N GLN A 93 -7.35 -11.98 6.64
CA GLN A 93 -7.67 -13.10 5.74
C GLN A 93 -8.62 -12.72 4.59
N ARG A 94 -9.46 -11.69 4.78
CA ARG A 94 -10.60 -11.38 3.90
C ARG A 94 -10.52 -10.04 3.18
N TYR A 95 -9.69 -9.09 3.64
CA TYR A 95 -9.58 -7.77 3.03
C TYR A 95 -8.91 -7.77 1.66
N VAL A 96 -7.90 -8.64 1.48
CA VAL A 96 -7.25 -8.92 0.19
C VAL A 96 -7.35 -10.41 -0.09
N MET A 97 -8.08 -10.75 -1.15
CA MET A 97 -8.35 -12.09 -1.62
C MET A 97 -7.89 -12.26 -3.07
N ARG A 98 -7.87 -13.50 -3.58
CA ARG A 98 -7.48 -13.79 -4.97
C ARG A 98 -8.30 -12.98 -5.99
N ALA A 99 -9.60 -12.81 -5.75
CA ALA A 99 -10.50 -12.08 -6.65
C ALA A 99 -10.17 -10.58 -6.74
N ASP A 100 -9.65 -9.96 -5.67
CA ASP A 100 -9.12 -8.59 -5.71
C ASP A 100 -7.94 -8.47 -6.69
N ILE A 101 -7.02 -9.43 -6.63
CA ILE A 101 -5.83 -9.49 -7.49
C ILE A 101 -6.22 -9.78 -8.94
N HIS A 102 -7.24 -10.62 -9.16
CA HIS A 102 -7.80 -10.87 -10.49
C HIS A 102 -8.47 -9.62 -11.07
N LEU A 103 -9.31 -8.91 -10.29
CA LEU A 103 -9.91 -7.63 -10.68
C LEU A 103 -8.85 -6.60 -11.08
N LEU A 104 -7.80 -6.44 -10.26
CA LEU A 104 -6.70 -5.53 -10.58
C LEU A 104 -6.00 -5.90 -11.89
N LYS A 105 -5.84 -7.20 -12.17
CA LYS A 105 -5.31 -7.64 -13.46
C LYS A 105 -6.26 -7.33 -14.63
N GLN A 106 -7.56 -7.61 -14.48
CA GLN A 106 -8.58 -7.33 -15.51
C GLN A 106 -8.66 -5.84 -15.85
N ALA A 107 -8.55 -4.97 -14.84
CA ALA A 107 -8.50 -3.51 -15.01
C ALA A 107 -7.23 -3.02 -15.73
N GLY A 108 -6.16 -3.83 -15.79
CA GLY A 108 -4.91 -3.49 -16.47
C GLY A 108 -3.80 -2.95 -15.56
N PHE A 109 -3.93 -3.05 -14.24
CA PHE A 109 -2.81 -2.80 -13.33
C PHE A 109 -1.69 -3.83 -13.57
N ASN A 110 -0.43 -3.43 -13.32
CA ASN A 110 0.74 -4.31 -13.43
C ASN A 110 1.50 -4.49 -12.11
N THR A 111 1.19 -3.71 -11.07
CA THR A 111 1.87 -3.75 -9.77
C THR A 111 0.89 -3.49 -8.63
N VAL A 112 1.12 -4.07 -7.46
CA VAL A 112 0.54 -3.63 -6.18
C VAL A 112 1.66 -3.22 -5.21
N ARG A 113 1.47 -2.11 -4.49
CA ARG A 113 2.32 -1.75 -3.34
C ARG A 113 1.62 -2.23 -2.07
N VAL A 114 2.38 -2.81 -1.16
CA VAL A 114 1.89 -3.45 0.07
C VAL A 114 2.42 -2.69 1.27
N PRO A 115 1.70 -1.65 1.73
CA PRO A 115 1.92 -1.04 3.03
C PRO A 115 1.87 -2.09 4.13
N PHE A 116 2.94 -2.23 4.90
CA PHE A 116 2.98 -3.15 6.03
C PHE A 116 3.52 -2.50 7.30
N HIS A 117 3.09 -3.04 8.44
CA HIS A 117 3.60 -2.69 9.75
C HIS A 117 4.64 -3.72 10.20
N TYR A 118 5.80 -3.27 10.66
CA TYR A 118 6.92 -4.14 11.08
C TYR A 118 6.52 -5.27 12.04
N LYS A 119 5.50 -5.08 12.89
CA LYS A 119 5.03 -6.06 13.88
C LYS A 119 4.59 -7.40 13.28
N PHE A 120 4.25 -7.41 11.98
CA PHE A 120 3.87 -8.64 11.25
C PHE A 120 5.08 -9.45 10.72
N PHE A 121 6.32 -8.98 10.96
CA PHE A 121 7.58 -9.56 10.46
C PHE A 121 8.66 -9.67 11.56
N GLU A 122 8.24 -9.76 12.83
CA GLU A 122 9.12 -9.83 14.00
C GLU A 122 9.87 -11.16 14.16
N THR A 123 9.27 -12.25 13.67
CA THR A 123 9.82 -13.61 13.74
C THR A 123 9.69 -14.26 12.37
N ASP A 124 10.53 -15.25 12.09
CA ASP A 124 10.55 -15.93 10.78
C ASP A 124 9.26 -16.74 10.49
N ASP A 125 8.40 -16.92 11.49
CA ASP A 125 7.08 -17.57 11.43
C ASP A 125 5.89 -16.59 11.58
N ALA A 126 6.15 -15.28 11.57
CA ALA A 126 5.11 -14.26 11.78
C ALA A 126 4.06 -14.24 10.66
N GLU A 127 2.80 -13.90 11.02
CA GLU A 127 1.63 -13.96 10.12
C GLU A 127 1.82 -13.19 8.80
N GLY A 128 2.59 -12.09 8.82
CA GLY A 128 2.87 -11.27 7.64
C GLY A 128 3.51 -12.06 6.50
N PHE A 129 4.41 -12.99 6.80
CA PHE A 129 5.03 -13.85 5.78
C PHE A 129 3.99 -14.73 5.09
N ALA A 130 3.14 -15.43 5.85
CA ALA A 130 2.10 -16.30 5.28
C ALA A 130 1.06 -15.53 4.46
N LEU A 131 0.70 -14.32 4.88
CA LEU A 131 -0.24 -13.44 4.17
C LEU A 131 0.36 -12.91 2.85
N VAL A 132 1.62 -12.46 2.87
CA VAL A 132 2.32 -11.93 1.68
C VAL A 132 2.72 -13.05 0.72
N ASP A 133 3.16 -14.22 1.20
CA ASP A 133 3.45 -15.39 0.35
C ASP A 133 2.22 -15.81 -0.47
N ARG A 134 1.04 -15.77 0.16
CA ARG A 134 -0.24 -16.03 -0.51
C ARG A 134 -0.58 -14.97 -1.55
N LEU A 135 -0.38 -13.68 -1.23
CA LEU A 135 -0.53 -12.58 -2.19
C LEU A 135 0.40 -12.78 -3.39
N LEU A 136 1.68 -13.07 -3.16
CA LEU A 136 2.67 -13.33 -4.20
C LEU A 136 2.28 -14.54 -5.05
N GLY A 137 1.68 -15.57 -4.44
CA GLY A 137 1.05 -16.69 -5.15
C GLY A 137 0.00 -16.24 -6.18
N TRP A 138 -0.90 -15.32 -5.80
CA TRP A 138 -1.92 -14.77 -6.69
C TRP A 138 -1.33 -13.81 -7.73
N CYS A 139 -0.50 -12.85 -7.31
CA CYS A 139 0.14 -11.88 -8.20
C CYS A 139 0.98 -12.57 -9.29
N ARG A 140 1.72 -13.63 -8.95
CA ARG A 140 2.49 -14.43 -9.91
C ARG A 140 1.61 -15.15 -10.93
N ALA A 141 0.45 -15.65 -10.52
CA ALA A 141 -0.49 -16.32 -11.43
C ALA A 141 -1.11 -15.34 -12.44
N GLU A 142 -1.38 -14.10 -12.00
CA GLU A 142 -1.94 -13.02 -12.84
C GLU A 142 -0.87 -12.19 -13.58
N GLY A 143 0.41 -12.38 -13.28
CA GLY A 143 1.50 -11.57 -13.81
C GLY A 143 1.44 -10.10 -13.36
N LEU A 144 1.19 -9.90 -12.06
CA LEU A 144 1.32 -8.65 -11.31
C LEU A 144 2.64 -8.66 -10.51
N TYR A 145 3.28 -7.52 -10.38
CA TYR A 145 4.43 -7.30 -9.50
C TYR A 145 4.01 -6.80 -8.11
N VAL A 146 4.91 -6.91 -7.13
CA VAL A 146 4.71 -6.47 -5.75
C VAL A 146 5.85 -5.57 -5.30
N ILE A 147 5.51 -4.43 -4.69
CA ILE A 147 6.42 -3.61 -3.89
C ILE A 147 6.07 -3.83 -2.42
N LEU A 148 7.05 -4.17 -1.59
CA LEU A 148 6.87 -4.29 -0.14
C LEU A 148 7.28 -2.97 0.51
N ASP A 149 6.38 -2.34 1.27
CA ASP A 149 6.55 -1.02 1.85
C ASP A 149 6.49 -1.04 3.38
N MET A 150 7.60 -0.68 4.04
CA MET A 150 7.63 -0.52 5.50
C MET A 150 6.94 0.80 5.88
N HIS A 151 5.62 0.72 5.90
CA HIS A 151 4.71 1.83 6.16
C HIS A 151 4.67 2.22 7.64
N VAL A 152 4.86 1.24 8.52
CA VAL A 152 5.18 1.47 9.93
C VAL A 152 6.52 0.80 10.23
N ALA A 153 7.53 1.58 10.57
CA ALA A 153 8.85 1.11 10.99
C ALA A 153 9.01 1.11 12.54
N PRO A 154 9.93 0.30 13.11
CA PRO A 154 10.32 0.41 14.52
C PRO A 154 10.76 1.84 14.85
N GLY A 155 10.41 2.34 16.04
CA GLY A 155 10.67 3.72 16.46
C GLY A 155 9.92 4.81 15.68
N TYR A 156 9.15 4.46 14.65
CA TYR A 156 8.38 5.36 13.79
C TYR A 156 9.24 6.35 12.97
N GLN A 157 8.83 6.62 11.73
CA GLN A 157 9.60 7.44 10.79
C GLN A 157 9.02 8.85 10.55
N THR A 158 7.76 9.09 10.91
CA THR A 158 6.99 10.32 10.63
C THR A 158 6.42 10.99 11.89
N GLY A 159 6.06 10.24 12.92
CA GLY A 159 5.50 10.82 14.16
C GLY A 159 4.00 11.13 14.09
N LYS A 160 3.22 10.35 13.33
CA LYS A 160 1.80 10.59 13.03
C LYS A 160 0.97 9.29 13.05
N ASN A 161 -0.27 9.35 12.56
CA ASN A 161 -1.19 8.20 12.55
C ASN A 161 -0.79 7.12 11.54
N ILE A 162 -0.23 7.51 10.39
CA ILE A 162 0.14 6.61 9.30
C ILE A 162 1.23 5.60 9.70
N ASP A 163 2.17 6.04 10.54
CA ASP A 163 3.28 5.25 11.06
C ASP A 163 3.02 4.78 12.49
N ASP A 164 1.73 4.65 12.86
CA ASP A 164 1.21 4.21 14.16
C ASP A 164 1.93 4.80 15.39
N SER A 165 2.36 6.06 15.29
CA SER A 165 3.38 6.62 16.17
C SER A 165 2.86 7.19 17.49
N ASP A 166 3.72 7.15 18.51
CA ASP A 166 3.57 7.94 19.76
C ASP A 166 3.84 9.45 19.58
N GLY A 167 3.98 9.94 18.34
CA GLY A 167 4.03 11.37 18.00
C GLY A 167 5.42 11.94 17.74
N TYR A 168 6.45 11.10 17.60
CA TYR A 168 7.82 11.52 17.25
C TYR A 168 8.55 10.43 16.45
N PRO A 169 9.30 10.78 15.38
CA PRO A 169 10.05 9.82 14.58
C PRO A 169 11.37 9.43 15.27
N TRP A 170 11.30 8.51 16.24
CA TRP A 170 12.46 8.07 17.03
C TRP A 170 13.46 7.24 16.23
N LEU A 171 13.02 6.54 15.18
CA LEU A 171 13.89 5.74 14.30
C LEU A 171 15.10 6.51 13.77
N LEU A 172 14.96 7.81 13.54
CA LEU A 172 16.03 8.64 13.01
C LEU A 172 17.16 8.92 14.01
N LYS A 173 16.96 8.60 15.30
CA LYS A 173 17.91 8.90 16.39
C LYS A 173 18.24 7.70 17.29
N ASP A 174 17.28 6.82 17.54
CA ASP A 174 17.47 5.72 18.47
C ASP A 174 18.20 4.54 17.79
N GLU A 175 19.39 4.22 18.27
CA GLU A 175 20.20 3.15 17.68
C GLU A 175 19.58 1.76 17.84
N GLY A 176 18.76 1.55 18.87
CA GLY A 176 18.02 0.32 19.14
C GLY A 176 16.88 0.14 18.14
N GLU A 177 16.05 1.16 17.94
CA GLU A 177 14.98 1.14 16.93
C GLU A 177 15.56 0.97 15.50
N GLN A 178 16.71 1.58 15.21
CA GLN A 178 17.41 1.33 13.94
C GLN A 178 17.94 -0.10 13.81
N ALA A 179 18.44 -0.70 14.90
CA ALA A 179 18.86 -2.09 14.90
C ALA A 179 17.66 -3.04 14.74
N HIS A 180 16.51 -2.69 15.29
CA HIS A 180 15.25 -3.40 15.11
C HIS A 180 14.75 -3.31 13.67
N ALA A 181 14.73 -2.11 13.07
CA ALA A 181 14.38 -1.90 11.66
C ALA A 181 15.30 -2.69 10.71
N VAL A 182 16.62 -2.70 11.00
CA VAL A 182 17.59 -3.57 10.30
C VAL A 182 17.21 -5.04 10.44
N ALA A 183 16.93 -5.54 11.66
CA ALA A 183 16.60 -6.93 11.89
C ALA A 183 15.32 -7.38 11.15
N VAL A 184 14.29 -6.54 11.11
CA VAL A 184 13.05 -6.80 10.34
C VAL A 184 13.35 -6.83 8.84
N TRP A 185 14.05 -5.83 8.30
CA TRP A 185 14.42 -5.81 6.88
C TRP A 185 15.31 -6.99 6.48
N GLU A 186 16.22 -7.44 7.34
CA GLU A 186 17.02 -8.64 7.09
C GLU A 186 16.19 -9.93 7.04
N ARG A 187 15.12 -10.06 7.85
CA ARG A 187 14.20 -11.23 7.77
C ARG A 187 13.43 -11.20 6.45
N ILE A 188 12.84 -10.05 6.10
CA ILE A 188 12.11 -9.83 4.85
C ILE A 188 13.02 -10.14 3.65
N ALA A 189 14.25 -9.60 3.63
CA ALA A 189 15.23 -9.90 2.58
C ALA A 189 15.60 -11.39 2.52
N ARG A 190 15.82 -12.07 3.67
CA ARG A 190 16.14 -13.51 3.68
C ARG A 190 15.04 -14.36 3.03
N HIS A 191 13.78 -14.02 3.30
CA HIS A 191 12.61 -14.73 2.81
C HIS A 191 12.35 -14.44 1.32
N TYR A 192 12.35 -13.18 0.91
CA TYR A 192 11.92 -12.77 -0.43
C TYR A 192 13.03 -12.64 -1.49
N LYS A 193 14.32 -12.68 -1.15
CA LYS A 193 15.45 -12.46 -2.09
C LYS A 193 15.36 -13.22 -3.42
N ASP A 194 14.72 -14.39 -3.47
CA ASP A 194 14.64 -15.25 -4.66
C ASP A 194 13.31 -15.12 -5.43
N ASP A 195 12.36 -14.33 -4.93
CA ASP A 195 11.02 -14.19 -5.49
C ASP A 195 10.86 -12.96 -6.41
N LYS A 196 11.00 -13.18 -7.72
CA LYS A 196 10.87 -12.15 -8.78
C LYS A 196 9.50 -11.48 -8.87
N THR A 197 8.49 -11.99 -8.16
CA THR A 197 7.19 -11.31 -8.07
C THR A 197 7.31 -10.05 -7.20
N VAL A 198 8.20 -10.04 -6.21
CA VAL A 198 8.66 -8.80 -5.58
C VAL A 198 9.62 -8.07 -6.54
N ILE A 199 9.51 -6.75 -6.64
CA ILE A 199 10.39 -5.93 -7.51
C ILE A 199 11.26 -4.96 -6.72
N GLY A 200 10.85 -4.59 -5.51
CA GLY A 200 11.60 -3.68 -4.67
C GLY A 200 11.10 -3.60 -3.24
N TYR A 201 11.95 -3.06 -2.39
CA TYR A 201 11.71 -2.80 -0.98
C TYR A 201 11.65 -1.28 -0.77
N ASP A 202 10.47 -0.77 -0.45
CA ASP A 202 10.24 0.63 -0.07
C ASP A 202 10.53 0.78 1.42
N LEU A 203 11.72 1.35 1.69
CA LEU A 203 12.43 1.10 2.94
C LEU A 203 11.78 1.80 4.14
N LEU A 204 11.14 2.96 3.91
CA LEU A 204 10.40 3.76 4.88
C LEU A 204 9.40 4.65 4.12
N ASN A 205 8.12 4.56 4.47
CA ASN A 205 7.06 5.44 3.97
C ASN A 205 7.10 6.83 4.64
N GLU A 206 7.00 7.89 3.85
CA GLU A 206 6.75 9.28 4.29
C GLU A 206 7.59 9.79 5.50
N PRO A 207 8.91 9.55 5.55
CA PRO A 207 9.73 9.91 6.70
C PRO A 207 9.82 11.42 6.93
N ILE A 208 9.86 11.80 8.21
CA ILE A 208 9.90 13.17 8.74
C ILE A 208 8.68 14.00 8.30
N PRO A 209 7.86 14.52 9.22
CA PRO A 209 6.69 15.30 8.84
C PRO A 209 7.09 16.76 8.53
N ASN A 210 6.26 17.47 7.78
CA ASN A 210 6.45 18.90 7.47
C ASN A 210 6.24 19.83 8.69
N TYR A 211 7.18 19.82 9.63
CA TYR A 211 7.24 20.74 10.77
C TYR A 211 8.64 21.37 10.86
N PRO A 212 8.78 22.71 10.82
CA PRO A 212 10.09 23.38 10.78
C PRO A 212 11.05 23.00 11.92
N LYS A 213 10.54 22.67 13.12
CA LYS A 213 11.35 22.22 14.26
C LYS A 213 12.02 20.85 14.05
N LEU A 214 11.50 20.04 13.12
CA LEU A 214 12.01 18.70 12.81
C LEU A 214 12.92 18.67 11.58
N LYS A 215 13.09 19.81 10.88
CA LYS A 215 14.03 19.93 9.76
C LYS A 215 15.47 19.43 10.05
N PRO A 216 16.05 19.58 11.26
CA PRO A 216 17.36 18.99 11.57
C PRO A 216 17.42 17.46 11.47
N LEU A 217 16.28 16.76 11.45
CA LEU A 217 16.24 15.31 11.22
C LEU A 217 16.56 14.92 9.78
N ASN A 218 16.42 15.85 8.81
CA ASN A 218 16.69 15.58 7.39
C ASN A 218 18.12 15.07 7.16
N GLU A 219 19.09 15.55 7.96
CA GLU A 219 20.51 15.13 7.89
C GLU A 219 20.73 13.67 8.31
N LEU A 220 19.76 13.05 9.00
CA LEU A 220 19.83 11.68 9.53
C LEU A 220 19.20 10.64 8.60
N LEU A 221 18.38 11.07 7.64
CA LEU A 221 17.58 10.17 6.78
C LEU A 221 18.44 9.39 5.76
N GLU A 222 19.30 10.05 5.00
CA GLU A 222 20.20 9.34 4.07
C GLU A 222 21.20 8.40 4.79
N PRO A 223 21.82 8.78 5.93
CA PRO A 223 22.60 7.86 6.75
C PRO A 223 21.82 6.62 7.21
N LEU A 224 20.55 6.78 7.60
CA LEU A 224 19.68 5.65 7.95
C LEU A 224 19.42 4.74 6.75
N TYR A 225 19.04 5.29 5.60
CA TYR A 225 18.85 4.47 4.40
C TYR A 225 20.12 3.72 4.00
N LYS A 226 21.30 4.35 4.07
CA LYS A 226 22.58 3.66 3.85
C LYS A 226 22.79 2.49 4.81
N LYS A 227 22.44 2.64 6.10
CA LYS A 227 22.51 1.56 7.11
C LYS A 227 21.57 0.40 6.76
N LEU A 228 20.31 0.69 6.40
CA LEU A 228 19.33 -0.32 5.97
C LEU A 228 19.78 -1.06 4.69
N THR A 229 20.17 -0.31 3.65
CA THR A 229 20.65 -0.86 2.38
C THR A 229 21.87 -1.76 2.56
N VAL A 230 22.86 -1.37 3.37
CA VAL A 230 24.05 -2.21 3.64
C VAL A 230 23.68 -3.52 4.33
N ALA A 231 22.68 -3.52 5.22
CA ALA A 231 22.21 -4.75 5.85
C ALA A 231 21.49 -5.67 4.83
N ILE A 232 20.52 -5.12 4.08
CA ILE A 232 19.77 -5.85 3.05
C ILE A 232 20.72 -6.42 1.99
N ARG A 233 21.67 -5.64 1.49
CA ARG A 233 22.62 -6.05 0.43
C ARG A 233 23.60 -7.15 0.84
N ARG A 234 23.73 -7.49 2.13
CA ARG A 234 24.45 -8.69 2.58
C ARG A 234 23.67 -9.98 2.33
N ILE A 235 22.37 -9.88 2.09
CA ILE A 235 21.42 -10.99 1.94
C ILE A 235 20.84 -11.04 0.53
N ASP A 236 20.49 -9.88 -0.02
CA ASP A 236 19.86 -9.72 -1.33
C ASP A 236 20.48 -8.58 -2.16
N THR A 237 21.07 -8.96 -3.28
CA THR A 237 21.70 -8.05 -4.25
C THR A 237 20.82 -7.77 -5.48
N LYS A 238 19.57 -8.24 -5.51
CA LYS A 238 18.76 -8.33 -6.74
C LYS A 238 17.56 -7.39 -6.78
N HIS A 239 16.80 -7.25 -5.69
CA HIS A 239 15.64 -6.33 -5.68
C HIS A 239 16.08 -4.85 -5.66
N MET A 240 15.21 -3.98 -6.16
CA MET A 240 15.41 -2.53 -6.08
C MET A 240 15.31 -2.06 -4.63
N MET A 241 16.19 -1.15 -4.21
CA MET A 241 15.94 -0.36 -3.00
C MET A 241 15.11 0.86 -3.41
N ILE A 242 13.99 1.10 -2.75
CA ILE A 242 13.13 2.26 -2.99
C ILE A 242 13.27 3.20 -1.79
N TYR A 243 13.60 4.47 -2.06
CA TYR A 243 13.88 5.48 -1.05
C TYR A 243 12.85 6.62 -1.10
N GLY A 244 12.19 6.84 0.03
CA GLY A 244 11.26 7.94 0.27
C GLY A 244 11.95 9.25 0.64
N GLY A 245 11.42 10.37 0.14
CA GLY A 245 11.89 11.70 0.47
C GLY A 245 11.53 12.13 1.90
N ALA A 246 12.20 13.15 2.44
CA ALA A 246 11.75 13.75 3.69
C ALA A 246 10.44 14.53 3.48
N GLN A 247 9.79 14.94 4.58
CA GLN A 247 8.57 15.78 4.53
C GLN A 247 7.43 15.09 3.78
N TRP A 248 7.10 13.87 4.22
CA TRP A 248 6.07 13.02 3.63
C TRP A 248 6.34 12.69 2.16
N ASP A 249 7.53 12.14 1.86
CA ASP A 249 8.02 11.88 0.50
C ASP A 249 7.99 13.12 -0.41
N GLY A 250 7.99 14.30 0.22
CA GLY A 250 7.80 15.60 -0.40
C GLY A 250 9.09 16.32 -0.78
N ASP A 251 10.25 15.93 -0.25
CA ASP A 251 11.54 16.62 -0.38
C ASP A 251 12.70 15.65 -0.67
N PHE A 252 13.26 15.73 -1.88
CA PHE A 252 14.46 14.98 -2.30
C PHE A 252 15.78 15.73 -2.04
N SER A 253 15.74 16.96 -1.51
CA SER A 253 16.96 17.73 -1.22
C SER A 253 17.82 17.12 -0.11
N VAL A 254 17.26 16.16 0.64
CA VAL A 254 17.96 15.32 1.62
C VAL A 254 18.92 14.31 1.01
N PHE A 255 18.80 14.03 -0.29
CA PHE A 255 19.62 13.04 -0.99
C PHE A 255 20.82 13.67 -1.72
N GLY A 256 21.98 13.06 -1.51
CA GLY A 256 23.19 13.26 -2.27
C GLY A 256 23.21 12.45 -3.56
N ALA A 257 24.40 11.97 -3.95
CA ALA A 257 24.53 11.03 -5.05
C ALA A 257 24.02 9.62 -4.65
N PRO A 258 23.45 8.84 -5.59
CA PRO A 258 22.96 7.50 -5.31
C PRO A 258 24.03 6.59 -4.70
N PHE A 259 23.63 5.81 -3.69
CA PHE A 259 24.50 4.92 -2.92
C PHE A 259 24.16 3.43 -3.08
N ASP A 260 23.21 3.11 -3.97
CA ASP A 260 22.96 1.76 -4.48
C ASP A 260 22.79 1.84 -6.01
N ALA A 261 23.24 0.80 -6.73
CA ALA A 261 23.18 0.77 -8.19
C ALA A 261 21.81 0.33 -8.74
N ASN A 262 20.93 -0.21 -7.89
CA ASN A 262 19.58 -0.65 -8.22
C ASN A 262 18.57 0.14 -7.37
N ALA A 263 18.62 1.47 -7.51
CA ALA A 263 17.92 2.44 -6.66
C ALA A 263 16.78 3.15 -7.38
N LEU A 264 15.59 3.12 -6.78
CA LEU A 264 14.42 3.90 -7.21
C LEU A 264 14.07 4.92 -6.12
N TYR A 265 13.57 6.10 -6.50
CA TYR A 265 13.18 7.14 -5.53
C TYR A 265 11.68 7.40 -5.62
N THR A 266 10.97 7.25 -4.50
CA THR A 266 9.52 7.46 -4.41
C THR A 266 9.21 8.86 -3.87
N TRP A 267 8.23 9.53 -4.48
CA TRP A 267 7.69 10.81 -4.01
C TRP A 267 6.17 10.73 -3.93
N HIS A 268 5.59 11.38 -2.92
CA HIS A 268 4.13 11.41 -2.73
C HIS A 268 3.56 12.81 -2.96
N ARG A 269 2.32 12.87 -3.47
CA ARG A 269 1.64 14.15 -3.67
C ARG A 269 0.13 14.01 -3.79
N TYR A 270 -0.57 14.62 -2.84
CA TYR A 270 -2.02 14.78 -2.87
C TYR A 270 -2.41 16.23 -3.22
N LYS A 271 -3.57 16.39 -3.88
CA LYS A 271 -4.25 17.69 -4.12
C LYS A 271 -3.40 18.79 -4.79
N ALA A 272 -2.37 18.42 -5.55
CA ALA A 272 -1.59 19.36 -6.37
C ALA A 272 -2.29 19.69 -7.69
N GLU A 273 -1.92 20.80 -8.33
CA GLU A 273 -2.30 21.05 -9.72
C GLU A 273 -1.71 19.97 -10.64
N PRO A 274 -2.51 19.32 -11.52
CA PRO A 274 -2.10 18.13 -12.27
C PRO A 274 -1.21 18.50 -13.48
N THR A 275 -0.05 19.08 -13.20
CA THR A 275 0.87 19.68 -14.18
C THR A 275 2.31 19.29 -13.90
N GLU A 276 3.19 19.49 -14.88
CA GLU A 276 4.64 19.22 -14.76
C GLU A 276 5.32 20.01 -13.62
N ALA A 277 4.70 21.10 -13.15
CA ALA A 277 5.17 21.84 -11.98
C ALA A 277 5.15 21.01 -10.70
N ALA A 278 4.18 20.09 -10.54
CA ALA A 278 4.02 19.26 -9.34
C ALA A 278 5.20 18.29 -9.13
N PHE A 279 5.88 17.89 -10.21
CA PHE A 279 7.02 16.95 -10.16
C PHE A 279 8.36 17.53 -10.61
N LYS A 280 8.42 18.85 -10.87
CA LYS A 280 9.62 19.52 -11.42
C LYS A 280 10.90 19.25 -10.62
N GLN A 281 10.82 19.24 -9.28
CA GLN A 281 11.99 18.99 -8.43
C GLN A 281 12.51 17.55 -8.54
N TYR A 282 11.61 16.56 -8.59
CA TYR A 282 11.97 15.15 -8.71
C TYR A 282 12.50 14.84 -10.12
N ALA A 283 11.91 15.46 -11.15
CA ALA A 283 12.44 15.40 -12.51
C ALA A 283 13.85 15.99 -12.62
N ALA A 284 14.14 17.09 -11.91
CA ALA A 284 15.50 17.64 -11.84
C ALA A 284 16.48 16.69 -11.12
N PHE A 285 16.04 16.03 -10.04
CA PHE A 285 16.82 15.00 -9.34
C PHE A 285 17.12 13.79 -10.25
N ARG A 286 16.09 13.22 -10.90
CA ARG A 286 16.19 12.15 -11.92
C ARG A 286 17.25 12.46 -12.96
N GLN A 287 17.22 13.66 -13.53
CA GLN A 287 18.17 14.05 -14.58
C GLN A 287 19.58 14.30 -14.04
N ARG A 288 19.71 14.93 -12.86
CA ARG A 288 21.00 15.19 -12.22
C ARG A 288 21.77 13.92 -11.88
N TYR A 289 21.08 12.92 -11.35
CA TYR A 289 21.72 11.69 -10.83
C TYR A 289 21.53 10.46 -11.72
N GLN A 290 20.76 10.56 -12.80
CA GLN A 290 20.46 9.46 -13.72
C GLN A 290 19.90 8.23 -12.97
N VAL A 291 18.84 8.43 -12.21
CA VAL A 291 18.09 7.41 -11.45
C VAL A 291 16.60 7.52 -11.77
N PRO A 292 15.81 6.42 -11.76
CA PRO A 292 14.37 6.52 -11.96
C PRO A 292 13.68 7.15 -10.74
N ILE A 293 12.49 7.68 -10.97
CA ILE A 293 11.59 8.21 -9.93
C ILE A 293 10.19 7.65 -10.14
N TYR A 294 9.41 7.63 -9.06
CA TYR A 294 8.14 6.93 -8.98
C TYR A 294 7.16 7.68 -8.06
N LEU A 295 5.90 7.76 -8.46
CA LEU A 295 4.83 8.34 -7.62
C LEU A 295 4.26 7.22 -6.73
N GLY A 296 4.79 7.05 -5.52
CA GLY A 296 4.35 6.00 -4.59
C GLY A 296 2.90 6.19 -4.13
N GLU A 297 2.48 7.44 -3.93
CA GLU A 297 1.13 7.76 -3.51
C GLU A 297 0.61 9.08 -4.09
N SER A 298 -0.65 8.99 -4.53
CA SER A 298 -1.52 10.10 -4.89
C SER A 298 -2.95 9.59 -5.00
N GLY A 299 -3.94 10.46 -4.98
CA GLY A 299 -5.35 10.07 -5.05
C GLY A 299 -6.25 11.04 -4.32
N GLU A 300 -7.30 10.50 -3.71
CA GLU A 300 -8.27 11.24 -2.89
C GLU A 300 -8.85 12.49 -3.57
N ASN A 301 -9.24 12.31 -4.84
CA ASN A 301 -9.71 13.39 -5.71
C ASN A 301 -10.69 12.86 -6.78
N THR A 302 -11.29 13.78 -7.53
CA THR A 302 -12.21 13.49 -8.64
C THR A 302 -11.53 12.75 -9.79
N ASP A 303 -12.28 11.89 -10.48
CA ASP A 303 -11.86 11.12 -11.66
C ASP A 303 -11.17 12.00 -12.73
N ALA A 304 -11.69 13.21 -12.97
CA ALA A 304 -11.09 14.16 -13.91
C ALA A 304 -9.68 14.64 -13.49
N TRP A 305 -9.47 14.82 -12.17
CA TRP A 305 -8.15 15.15 -11.62
C TRP A 305 -7.22 13.94 -11.67
N ILE A 306 -7.71 12.75 -11.31
CA ILE A 306 -6.96 11.48 -11.37
C ILE A 306 -6.45 11.24 -12.80
N ALA A 307 -7.34 11.34 -13.80
CA ALA A 307 -6.99 11.19 -15.21
C ALA A 307 -5.92 12.19 -15.65
N SER A 308 -6.07 13.46 -15.28
CA SER A 308 -5.12 14.52 -15.62
C SER A 308 -3.76 14.32 -14.96
N PHE A 309 -3.73 13.98 -13.66
CA PHE A 309 -2.47 13.83 -12.93
C PHE A 309 -1.72 12.56 -13.35
N ARG A 310 -2.43 11.44 -13.53
CA ARG A 310 -1.87 10.21 -14.07
C ARG A 310 -1.32 10.43 -15.48
N ALA A 311 -2.05 11.07 -16.38
CA ALA A 311 -1.57 11.38 -17.73
C ALA A 311 -0.32 12.29 -17.73
N ALA A 312 -0.24 13.28 -16.84
CA ALA A 312 0.94 14.13 -16.69
C ALA A 312 2.18 13.33 -16.25
N ASN A 313 2.02 12.38 -15.32
CA ASN A 313 3.10 11.49 -14.88
C ASN A 313 3.55 10.51 -15.98
N GLU A 314 2.62 9.87 -16.68
CA GLU A 314 2.96 8.94 -17.77
C GLU A 314 3.66 9.64 -18.93
N LYS A 315 3.22 10.86 -19.30
CA LYS A 315 3.91 11.72 -20.28
C LYS A 315 5.35 12.02 -19.87
N ALA A 316 5.63 12.13 -18.57
CA ALA A 316 6.97 12.32 -18.03
C ALA A 316 7.76 11.01 -17.86
N ASN A 317 7.21 9.85 -18.26
CA ASN A 317 7.74 8.52 -17.98
C ASN A 317 8.01 8.30 -16.48
N ILE A 318 7.00 8.59 -15.66
CA ILE A 318 6.96 8.37 -14.21
C ILE A 318 5.83 7.36 -13.92
N GLY A 319 6.20 6.20 -13.36
CA GLY A 319 5.23 5.21 -12.91
C GLY A 319 4.55 5.60 -11.60
N TRP A 320 3.46 4.94 -11.24
CA TRP A 320 2.61 5.33 -10.12
C TRP A 320 1.97 4.14 -9.38
N THR A 321 1.73 4.30 -8.07
CA THR A 321 0.67 3.62 -7.32
C THR A 321 -0.31 4.64 -6.76
N PHE A 322 -1.57 4.60 -7.18
CA PHE A 322 -2.59 5.48 -6.59
C PHE A 322 -3.15 4.87 -5.30
N TRP A 323 -3.40 5.74 -4.32
CA TRP A 323 -3.82 5.42 -2.98
C TRP A 323 -5.33 5.63 -2.77
N PRO A 324 -6.04 4.71 -2.12
CA PRO A 324 -5.75 3.27 -1.92
C PRO A 324 -6.60 2.40 -2.85
N TYR A 325 -6.44 1.08 -2.76
CA TYR A 325 -7.23 0.10 -3.52
C TYR A 325 -8.71 0.03 -3.10
N LYS A 326 -8.97 -0.09 -1.79
CA LYS A 326 -10.27 -0.43 -1.20
C LYS A 326 -10.52 0.43 0.04
N LYS A 327 -11.76 0.87 0.27
CA LYS A 327 -12.22 1.66 1.43
C LYS A 327 -13.71 1.47 1.71
N MET A 328 -14.19 1.93 2.86
CA MET A 328 -15.62 2.02 3.16
C MET A 328 -16.28 3.15 2.36
N SER A 329 -17.43 2.85 1.74
CA SER A 329 -18.38 3.78 1.09
C SER A 329 -17.74 4.99 0.38
N ALA A 330 -16.73 4.75 -0.45
CA ALA A 330 -15.93 5.79 -1.10
C ALA A 330 -15.82 5.59 -2.62
N THR A 331 -15.83 6.67 -3.38
CA THR A 331 -15.61 6.66 -4.84
C THR A 331 -14.16 6.96 -5.24
N THR A 332 -13.31 7.38 -4.29
CA THR A 332 -11.92 7.80 -4.53
C THR A 332 -10.89 6.67 -4.42
N SER A 333 -11.30 5.45 -4.76
CA SER A 333 -10.49 4.22 -4.78
C SER A 333 -11.05 3.27 -5.84
N PRO A 334 -10.27 2.35 -6.45
CA PRO A 334 -10.77 1.38 -7.42
C PRO A 334 -11.97 0.56 -6.94
N VAL A 335 -12.01 0.25 -5.64
CA VAL A 335 -13.04 -0.57 -5.00
C VAL A 335 -13.57 0.09 -3.72
N SER A 336 -14.84 -0.17 -3.41
CA SER A 336 -15.49 0.23 -2.15
C SER A 336 -16.23 -0.95 -1.51
N PHE A 337 -16.18 -1.08 -0.19
CA PHE A 337 -17.10 -1.94 0.56
C PHE A 337 -18.21 -1.11 1.22
N ALA A 338 -19.35 -1.74 1.51
CA ALA A 338 -20.48 -1.07 2.15
C ALA A 338 -20.24 -0.81 3.65
N LYS A 339 -20.75 0.30 4.17
CA LYS A 339 -20.81 0.57 5.61
C LYS A 339 -21.52 -0.58 6.36
N PRO A 340 -20.95 -1.12 7.46
CA PRO A 340 -21.58 -2.23 8.21
C PRO A 340 -22.93 -1.88 8.87
N ASP A 341 -23.74 -2.91 9.14
CA ASP A 341 -24.94 -2.78 10.00
C ASP A 341 -24.54 -2.34 11.42
N GLY A 342 -25.21 -1.35 12.01
CA GLY A 342 -24.86 -0.84 13.35
C GLY A 342 -23.52 -0.08 13.42
N TRP A 343 -22.95 0.36 12.29
CA TRP A 343 -21.69 1.13 12.29
C TRP A 343 -21.86 2.56 12.79
N ASP A 344 -23.05 3.17 12.67
CA ASP A 344 -23.26 4.55 13.13
C ASP A 344 -23.14 4.68 14.65
N GLU A 345 -23.52 3.63 15.39
CA GLU A 345 -23.29 3.49 16.83
C GLU A 345 -21.81 3.33 17.17
N VAL A 346 -21.03 2.65 16.32
CA VAL A 346 -19.56 2.55 16.45
C VAL A 346 -18.93 3.93 16.23
N LEU A 347 -19.33 4.66 15.18
CA LEU A 347 -18.85 6.02 14.88
C LEU A 347 -19.17 6.99 16.02
N ALA A 348 -20.41 6.99 16.51
CA ALA A 348 -20.85 7.84 17.61
C ALA A 348 -20.06 7.59 18.91
N PHE A 349 -19.76 6.32 19.22
CA PHE A 349 -18.95 5.97 20.39
C PHE A 349 -17.44 6.24 20.19
N ALA A 350 -16.93 6.08 18.97
CA ALA A 350 -15.55 6.41 18.61
C ALA A 350 -15.24 7.92 18.72
N ALA A 351 -16.23 8.78 18.43
CA ALA A 351 -16.10 10.24 18.51
C ALA A 351 -15.91 10.77 19.94
N LEU A 352 -16.24 9.96 20.95
CA LEU A 352 -15.99 10.29 22.35
C LEU A 352 -14.49 10.20 22.65
N GLN A 353 -13.95 11.17 23.39
CA GLN A 353 -12.56 11.14 23.83
C GLN A 353 -12.28 9.89 24.68
N ARG A 354 -11.12 9.26 24.47
CA ARG A 354 -10.69 8.03 25.13
C ARG A 354 -9.81 8.31 26.35
N GLY A 355 -9.76 7.36 27.28
CA GLY A 355 -8.95 7.43 28.49
C GLY A 355 -9.68 6.85 29.71
N SER A 356 -8.93 6.28 30.65
CA SER A 356 -9.50 5.60 31.84
C SER A 356 -10.34 6.53 32.73
N VAL A 357 -9.94 7.80 32.85
CA VAL A 357 -10.69 8.84 33.59
C VAL A 357 -12.06 9.12 32.97
N LEU A 358 -12.21 8.94 31.65
CA LEU A 358 -13.45 9.19 30.91
C LEU A 358 -14.36 7.96 30.82
N ALA A 359 -13.91 6.80 31.31
CA ALA A 359 -14.67 5.55 31.24
C ALA A 359 -16.09 5.63 31.83
N PRO A 360 -16.35 6.30 32.98
CA PRO A 360 -17.70 6.38 33.54
C PRO A 360 -18.72 7.06 32.62
N GLU A 361 -18.31 8.09 31.88
CA GLU A 361 -19.21 8.79 30.94
C GLU A 361 -19.37 7.99 29.64
N ARG A 362 -18.29 7.40 29.11
CA ARG A 362 -18.34 6.51 27.94
C ARG A 362 -19.28 5.32 28.18
N LEU A 363 -19.22 4.69 29.35
CA LEU A 363 -20.03 3.52 29.69
C LEU A 363 -21.54 3.80 29.71
N LYS A 364 -21.98 5.04 30.00
CA LYS A 364 -23.41 5.42 29.97
C LYS A 364 -24.03 5.41 28.57
N VAL A 365 -23.19 5.60 27.55
CA VAL A 365 -23.58 5.75 26.14
C VAL A 365 -22.97 4.66 25.25
N ARG A 366 -22.40 3.61 25.87
CA ARG A 366 -21.84 2.47 25.14
C ARG A 366 -22.96 1.70 24.44
N PRO A 367 -22.83 1.38 23.14
CA PRO A 367 -23.83 0.55 22.46
C PRO A 367 -23.95 -0.85 23.08
N GLU A 368 -25.15 -1.43 22.94
CA GLU A 368 -25.44 -2.80 23.36
C GLU A 368 -24.54 -3.81 22.64
N GLN A 369 -24.08 -4.84 23.35
CA GLN A 369 -23.07 -5.76 22.80
C GLN A 369 -23.53 -6.45 21.51
N GLY A 370 -24.83 -6.76 21.40
CA GLY A 370 -25.40 -7.36 20.19
C GLY A 370 -25.37 -6.46 18.96
N VAL A 371 -25.32 -5.13 19.11
CA VAL A 371 -25.12 -4.18 17.99
C VAL A 371 -23.67 -4.22 17.54
N LEU A 372 -22.74 -4.13 18.50
CA LEU A 372 -21.29 -4.15 18.24
C LEU A 372 -20.85 -5.47 17.57
N ASP A 373 -21.32 -6.60 18.09
CA ASP A 373 -21.05 -7.92 17.51
C ASP A 373 -21.53 -8.01 16.04
N ARG A 374 -22.72 -7.47 15.71
CA ARG A 374 -23.19 -7.40 14.32
C ARG A 374 -22.35 -6.46 13.45
N ALA A 375 -21.96 -5.29 13.96
CA ALA A 375 -21.17 -4.32 13.22
C ALA A 375 -19.82 -4.88 12.77
N PHE A 376 -19.06 -5.49 13.68
CA PHE A 376 -17.79 -6.11 13.33
C PHE A 376 -17.95 -7.39 12.49
N SER A 377 -19.04 -8.15 12.67
CA SER A 377 -19.32 -9.31 11.81
C SER A 377 -19.70 -8.88 10.37
N SER A 378 -20.50 -7.82 10.23
CA SER A 378 -20.89 -7.25 8.95
C SER A 378 -19.69 -6.61 8.24
N MET A 379 -18.75 -6.00 8.96
CA MET A 379 -17.46 -5.54 8.40
C MET A 379 -16.71 -6.70 7.73
N LEU A 380 -16.54 -7.84 8.41
CA LEU A 380 -15.85 -9.02 7.88
C LEU A 380 -16.54 -9.72 6.69
N GLU A 381 -17.82 -9.43 6.46
CA GLU A 381 -18.53 -9.90 5.26
C GLU A 381 -18.44 -8.85 4.14
N ASN A 382 -18.59 -7.57 4.44
CA ASN A 382 -18.60 -6.49 3.45
C ASN A 382 -17.24 -6.27 2.76
N ILE A 383 -16.12 -6.46 3.46
CA ILE A 383 -14.76 -6.26 2.90
C ILE A 383 -14.34 -7.31 1.85
N LYS A 384 -15.06 -8.45 1.81
CA LYS A 384 -14.76 -9.53 0.87
C LYS A 384 -14.96 -9.04 -0.56
N ALA A 385 -14.09 -9.48 -1.46
CA ALA A 385 -14.04 -9.02 -2.83
C ALA A 385 -15.42 -9.10 -3.53
N GLU A 386 -16.12 -10.23 -3.39
CA GLU A 386 -17.44 -10.49 -3.98
C GLU A 386 -18.60 -9.68 -3.38
N ARG A 387 -18.35 -8.89 -2.33
CA ARG A 387 -19.30 -7.97 -1.69
C ARG A 387 -18.99 -6.50 -1.95
N CYS A 388 -17.87 -6.22 -2.60
CA CYS A 388 -17.45 -4.86 -2.89
C CYS A 388 -18.05 -4.34 -4.22
N THR A 389 -18.19 -3.02 -4.30
CA THR A 389 -18.55 -2.30 -5.52
C THR A 389 -17.29 -1.81 -6.22
N VAL A 390 -17.22 -1.96 -7.54
CA VAL A 390 -16.14 -1.42 -8.37
C VAL A 390 -16.47 0.02 -8.76
N ASN A 391 -15.53 0.95 -8.57
CA ASN A 391 -15.67 2.34 -8.98
C ASN A 391 -15.10 2.52 -10.39
N GLU A 392 -15.87 2.13 -11.41
CA GLU A 392 -15.42 2.08 -12.81
C GLU A 392 -14.87 3.43 -13.31
N GLY A 393 -15.51 4.55 -12.97
CA GLY A 393 -15.03 5.90 -13.33
C GLY A 393 -13.62 6.21 -12.80
N TYR A 394 -13.32 5.81 -11.57
CA TYR A 394 -11.99 5.95 -10.96
C TYR A 394 -10.97 5.02 -11.63
N ILE A 395 -11.38 3.79 -11.99
CA ILE A 395 -10.53 2.86 -12.73
C ILE A 395 -10.24 3.38 -14.14
N HIS A 396 -11.23 3.82 -14.92
CA HIS A 396 -11.03 4.41 -16.25
C HIS A 396 -10.17 5.68 -16.20
N ALA A 397 -10.28 6.47 -15.13
CA ALA A 397 -9.40 7.61 -14.89
C ALA A 397 -7.92 7.22 -14.70
N LEU A 398 -7.63 6.05 -14.13
CA LEU A 398 -6.28 5.50 -14.04
C LEU A 398 -5.86 4.74 -15.31
N LEU A 399 -6.78 3.97 -15.91
CA LEU A 399 -6.56 2.95 -16.92
C LEU A 399 -7.68 3.03 -17.98
N PRO A 400 -7.55 3.90 -19.01
CA PRO A 400 -8.61 4.14 -20.01
C PRO A 400 -8.95 2.94 -20.87
N ASP A 401 -8.01 2.00 -21.00
CA ASP A 401 -8.14 0.77 -21.77
C ASP A 401 -8.76 -0.38 -20.94
N ALA A 402 -9.13 -0.12 -19.67
CA ALA A 402 -9.84 -1.09 -18.84
C ALA A 402 -11.22 -1.43 -19.44
N PRO A 403 -11.73 -2.66 -19.26
CA PRO A 403 -13.07 -3.05 -19.68
C PRO A 403 -14.17 -2.08 -19.20
N ALA A 404 -15.24 -1.95 -19.99
CA ALA A 404 -16.36 -1.07 -19.66
C ALA A 404 -17.22 -1.59 -18.49
N GLU A 405 -17.27 -2.91 -18.29
CA GLU A 405 -17.82 -3.55 -17.09
C GLU A 405 -16.68 -4.35 -16.42
N LEU A 406 -16.46 -4.12 -15.12
CA LEU A 406 -15.53 -4.90 -14.31
C LEU A 406 -16.29 -5.66 -13.21
N LYS A 407 -16.01 -6.95 -13.07
CA LYS A 407 -16.71 -7.84 -12.13
C LYS A 407 -15.72 -8.56 -11.24
N VAL A 408 -16.10 -8.67 -9.97
CA VAL A 408 -15.38 -9.48 -9.00
C VAL A 408 -16.01 -10.87 -9.03
N GLU A 409 -15.32 -11.82 -9.67
CA GLU A 409 -15.73 -13.23 -9.84
C GLU A 409 -15.08 -14.17 -8.80
#